data_AF-A0A1G0HBK9-F1
#
_entry.id   AF-A0A1G0HBK9-F1
#
_cell.length_a   1.000
_cell.length_b   1.000
_cell.length_c   1.000
_cell.angle_alpha   90.00
_cell.angle_beta   90.00
_cell.angle_gamma   90.00
#
_symmetry.space_group_name_H-M   'P 1'
#
loop_
_entity.id
_entity.type
_entity.pdbx_description
1 polymer ?
#
loop_
_entity_poly.entity_id
_entity_poly.type
_entity_poly.pdbx_seq_one_letter_code
_entity_poly.pdbx_strand_id
1 'polypeptide(L)' 'MQKINENHPQKHEQTIKPGERIALCRCWQSKTFPYCDGSHRAHNEICGDRVGPAVITVDSTADDLV' A
#
# COMPACT_ATOMS: atom_id res chain seq x y z
N MET A 1 10.40 -12.61 6.82
CA MET A 1 9.13 -11.91 7.11
C MET A 1 9.35 -11.06 8.35
N GLN A 2 9.41 -9.73 8.23
CA GLN A 2 9.27 -8.90 9.43
C GLN A 2 7.84 -9.06 9.94
N LYS A 3 7.73 -9.22 11.25
CA LYS A 3 6.54 -9.61 11.98
C LYS A 3 5.63 -8.38 12.16
N ILE A 4 4.92 -7.98 11.10
CA ILE A 4 3.97 -6.88 11.15
C ILE A 4 2.82 -7.28 12.07
N ASN A 5 2.69 -6.59 13.21
CA ASN A 5 1.54 -6.62 14.12
C ASN A 5 1.14 -8.01 14.64
N GLU A 6 2.11 -8.80 15.11
CA GLU A 6 1.86 -10.17 15.58
C GLU A 6 0.82 -10.34 16.68
N ASN A 7 0.40 -9.26 17.36
CA ASN A 7 -0.50 -9.33 18.50
C ASN A 7 -1.77 -8.45 18.38
N HIS A 8 -2.05 -7.81 17.24
CA HIS A 8 -3.27 -6.98 17.14
C HIS A 8 -3.72 -6.75 15.68
N PRO A 9 -4.99 -7.00 15.33
CA PRO A 9 -5.53 -6.53 14.05
C PRO A 9 -5.48 -5.01 13.99
N GLN A 10 -4.82 -4.44 12.99
CA GLN A 10 -4.77 -2.98 12.79
C GLN A 10 -5.81 -2.56 11.77
N LYS A 11 -6.81 -1.79 12.22
CA LYS A 11 -7.68 -1.03 11.33
C LYS A 11 -6.93 0.25 10.94
N HIS A 12 -6.71 0.43 9.65
CA HIS A 12 -6.17 1.66 9.10
C HIS A 12 -7.26 2.40 8.34
N GLU A 13 -7.48 3.68 8.68
CA GLU A 13 -8.47 4.54 8.05
C GLU A 13 -7.78 5.79 7.53
N GLN A 14 -8.05 6.15 6.28
CA GLN A 14 -7.47 7.32 5.65
C GLN A 14 -8.50 7.98 4.74
N THR A 15 -8.66 9.29 4.90
CA THR A 15 -9.38 10.14 3.94
C THR A 15 -8.42 10.53 2.82
N ILE A 16 -8.85 10.33 1.58
CA ILE A 16 -8.07 10.63 0.38
C ILE A 16 -8.84 11.70 -0.39
N LYS A 17 -8.16 12.76 -0.81
CA LYS A 17 -8.81 13.83 -1.59
C LYS A 17 -8.90 13.46 -3.07
N PRO A 18 -9.86 14.02 -3.81
CA PRO A 18 -9.90 13.89 -5.26
C PRO A 18 -8.57 14.34 -5.90
N GLY A 19 -8.05 13.56 -6.85
CA GLY A 19 -6.75 13.77 -7.48
C GLY A 19 -5.54 13.22 -6.71
N GLU A 20 -5.73 12.72 -5.48
CA GLU A 20 -4.67 12.03 -4.75
C GLU A 20 -4.58 10.54 -5.10
N ARG A 21 -3.42 9.95 -4.80
CA ARG A 21 -3.17 8.52 -4.92
C ARG A 21 -2.47 7.98 -3.69
N ILE A 22 -2.80 6.76 -3.31
CA ILE A 22 -2.09 6.01 -2.28
C ILE A 22 -1.57 4.68 -2.85
N ALA A 23 -0.42 4.24 -2.37
CA ALA A 23 0.15 2.95 -2.71
C ALA A 23 0.19 2.07 -1.47
N LEU A 24 -0.53 0.95 -1.49
CA LEU A 24 -0.61 -0.01 -0.40
C LEU A 24 0.36 -1.16 -0.62
N CYS A 25 1.04 -1.55 0.45
CA CYS A 25 1.99 -2.65 0.46
C CYS A 25 1.27 -3.99 0.29
N ARG A 26 1.81 -4.86 -0.58
CA ARG A 26 1.39 -6.26 -0.71
C ARG A 26 2.53 -7.27 -0.50
N CYS A 27 3.76 -6.79 -0.32
CA CYS A 27 4.96 -7.63 -0.13
C CYS A 27 5.28 -7.92 1.35
N TRP A 28 4.59 -7.23 2.28
CA TRP A 28 4.81 -7.35 3.74
C TRP A 28 6.23 -6.98 4.22
N GLN A 29 7.06 -6.34 3.39
CA GLN A 29 8.40 -5.87 3.78
C GLN A 29 8.47 -4.36 4.05
N SER A 30 7.38 -3.61 3.86
CA SER A 30 7.37 -2.16 4.06
C SER A 30 7.59 -1.78 5.52
N LYS A 31 8.44 -0.78 5.76
CA LYS A 31 8.67 -0.18 7.07
C LYS A 31 7.56 0.79 7.49
N THR A 32 6.75 1.23 6.52
CA THR A 32 5.60 2.12 6.73
C THR A 32 4.28 1.41 6.44
N PHE A 33 4.23 0.10 6.65
CA PHE A 33 3.01 -0.70 6.48
C PHE A 33 1.82 -0.02 7.20
N PRO A 34 0.64 0.13 6.54
CA PRO A 34 0.18 -0.56 5.34
C PRO A 34 0.63 0.06 3.99
N TYR A 35 1.37 1.16 4.00
CA TYR A 35 1.79 1.83 2.78
C TYR A 35 2.99 1.17 2.12
N CYS A 36 3.13 1.34 0.82
CA CYS A 36 4.31 0.92 0.07
C CYS A 36 5.40 1.98 0.14
N ASP A 37 6.56 1.60 0.67
CA ASP A 37 7.78 2.42 0.70
C ASP A 37 8.82 2.04 -0.37
N GLY A 38 8.49 1.06 -1.22
CA GLY A 38 9.39 0.53 -2.26
C GLY A 38 10.17 -0.73 -1.87
N SER A 39 10.05 -1.22 -0.63
CA SER A 39 10.75 -2.43 -0.15
C SER A 39 10.45 -3.70 -0.96
N HIS A 40 9.37 -3.72 -1.73
CA HIS A 40 9.05 -4.82 -2.66
C HIS A 40 10.13 -5.06 -3.72
N ARG A 41 10.92 -4.03 -4.08
CA ARG A 41 11.99 -4.18 -5.08
C ARG A 41 13.11 -5.09 -4.58
N ALA A 42 13.62 -4.81 -3.39
CA ALA A 42 14.63 -5.65 -2.75
C ALA A 42 14.09 -7.07 -2.48
N HIS A 43 12.82 -7.19 -2.06
CA HIS A 43 12.16 -8.49 -1.92
C HIS A 43 12.18 -9.27 -3.25
N ASN A 44 11.72 -8.66 -4.34
CA ASN A 44 11.71 -9.28 -5.67
C ASN A 44 13.11 -9.71 -6.15
N GLU A 45 14.13 -8.88 -5.92
CA GLU A 45 15.52 -9.21 -6.27
C GLU A 45 16.05 -10.42 -5.49
N ILE A 46 15.75 -10.50 -4.19
CA ILE A 46 16.27 -11.54 -3.30
C ILE A 46 15.61 -12.89 -3.57
N CYS A 47 14.30 -12.93 -3.80
CA CYS A 47 13.56 -14.20 -3.91
C CYS A 47 13.04 -14.52 -5.33
N GLY A 48 13.28 -13.66 -6.32
CA GLY A 48 12.79 -13.85 -7.70
C GLY A 48 11.28 -13.62 -7.86
N ASP A 49 10.67 -12.95 -6.89
CA ASP A 49 9.24 -12.62 -6.90
C ASP A 49 8.94 -11.40 -7.80
N ARG A 50 7.66 -11.14 -8.08
CA ARG A 50 7.18 -10.03 -8.91
C ARG A 50 6.02 -9.28 -8.26
N VAL A 51 6.06 -9.15 -6.94
CA VAL A 51 5.03 -8.41 -6.20
C VAL A 51 5.21 -6.91 -6.38
N GLY A 52 4.10 -6.20 -6.35
CA GLY A 52 4.04 -4.74 -6.43
C GLY A 52 2.90 -4.18 -5.58
N PRO A 53 2.87 -2.86 -5.36
CA PRO A 53 1.81 -2.24 -4.56
C PRO A 53 0.44 -2.36 -5.22
N ALA A 54 -0.62 -2.21 -4.42
CA ALA A 54 -1.93 -1.83 -4.93
C ALA A 54 -2.00 -0.30 -4.93
N VAL A 55 -2.28 0.31 -6.07
CA VAL A 55 -2.41 1.78 -6.18
C VAL A 55 -3.90 2.11 -6.22
N ILE A 56 -4.34 2.95 -5.30
CA ILE A 56 -5.70 3.48 -5.25
C ILE A 56 -5.63 4.95 -5.64
N THR A 57 -6.44 5.33 -6.62
CA THR A 57 -6.58 6.71 -7.11
C THR A 57 -8.01 7.15 -6.89
N VAL A 58 -8.20 8.41 -6.50
CA VAL A 58 -9.52 9.05 -6.48
C VAL A 58 -9.57 10.00 -7.67
N ASP A 59 -10.42 9.70 -8.63
CA ASP A 59 -10.56 10.55 -9.81
C ASP A 59 -11.09 11.93 -9.40
N SER A 60 -10.44 12.99 -9.87
CA SER A 60 -10.82 14.37 -9.54
C SER A 60 -12.18 14.79 -10.08
N THR A 61 -12.78 13.97 -10.96
CA THR A 61 -14.08 14.20 -11.59
C THR A 61 -15.20 13.36 -10.96
N ALA A 62 -14.90 12.58 -9.91
CA ALA A 62 -15.87 11.66 -9.33
C ALA A 62 -16.94 12.35 -8.46
N ASP A 63 -16.72 13.60 -8.03
CA ASP A 63 -17.68 14.37 -7.23
C ASP A 63 -18.89 14.88 -8.07
N ASP A 64 -18.81 14.79 -9.41
CA ASP A 64 -19.87 15.27 -10.32
C ASP A 64 -20.81 14.15 -10.83
N LEU A 65 -20.69 12.91 -10.32
CA LEU A 65 -21.43 11.74 -10.82
C LEU A 65 -22.49 11.16 -9.86
N VAL A 66 -22.94 11.92 -8.86
CA VAL A 66 -24.07 11.54 -7.97
C VAL A 66 -25.26 12.45 -8.16
#